data_AF-A0A1M6K364-F1
#
_entry.id   AF-A0A1M6K364-F1
#
_cell.length_a   1.000
_cell.length_b   1.000
_cell.length_c   1.000
_cell.angle_alpha   90.00
_cell.angle_beta   90.00
_cell.angle_gamma   90.00
#
_symmetry.space_group_name_H-M   'P 1'
#
loop_
_entity.id
_entity.type
_entity.pdbx_description
1 polymer ?
#
loop_
_entity_poly.entity_id
_entity_poly.type
_entity_poly.pdbx_seq_one_letter_code
_entity_poly.pdbx_strand_id
1 'polypeptide(L)'
;MTHAPVTTPPAVRFRSAAEAAAALSLATPAGVVLLSVRGAAAWPGAAVVAAMVACAASAHPGTPYQAALDCGSAPGLALEALRQGWRLLALDAGHPAFPAVRGAAEEAGATLLPQAPPALDLSGLDLRRPGGRAILARHLAGG
;
A
#
# COMPACT_ATOMS: atom_id res chain seq x y z
N MET A 1 25.51 20.30 -2.08
CA MET A 1 24.18 20.07 -1.48
C MET A 1 23.93 18.57 -1.50
N THR A 2 24.11 17.90 -0.36
CA THR A 2 23.90 16.46 -0.24
C THR A 2 22.40 16.21 -0.13
N HIS A 3 21.79 15.65 -1.17
CA HIS A 3 20.44 15.10 -1.04
C HIS A 3 20.53 13.95 -0.04
N ALA A 4 19.88 14.08 1.12
CA ALA A 4 19.66 12.93 1.97
C ALA A 4 18.93 11.85 1.14
N PRO A 5 19.29 10.56 1.26
CA PRO A 5 18.53 9.52 0.59
C PRO A 5 17.09 9.63 1.07
N VAL A 6 16.15 9.85 0.15
CA VAL A 6 14.73 9.68 0.43
C VAL A 6 14.55 8.19 0.74
N THR A 7 14.54 7.85 2.02
CA THR A 7 14.17 6.52 2.48
C THR A 7 12.67 6.40 2.28
N THR A 8 12.27 5.65 1.26
CA THR A 8 10.88 5.25 1.09
C THR A 8 10.42 4.54 2.36
N PRO A 9 9.24 4.87 2.92
CA PRO A 9 8.74 4.18 4.10
C PRO A 9 8.63 2.67 3.86
N PRO A 10 8.84 1.83 4.89
CA PRO A 10 8.68 0.39 4.76
C PRO A 10 7.26 0.04 4.34
N ALA A 11 7.10 -0.95 3.46
CA ALA A 11 5.80 -1.40 3.00
C ALA A 11 5.35 -2.67 3.74
N VAL A 12 4.05 -2.76 4.01
CA VAL A 12 3.39 -3.95 4.56
C VAL A 12 2.25 -4.36 3.66
N ARG A 13 2.10 -5.66 3.43
CA ARG A 13 0.99 -6.21 2.66
C ARG A 13 -0.12 -6.66 3.62
N PHE A 14 -1.30 -6.05 3.48
CA PHE A 14 -2.46 -6.32 4.32
C PHE A 14 -3.64 -6.89 3.54
N ARG A 15 -4.47 -7.70 4.20
CA ARG A 15 -5.73 -8.27 3.69
C ARG A 15 -6.97 -7.85 4.47
N SER A 16 -6.80 -7.15 5.59
CA SER A 16 -7.91 -6.71 6.44
C SER A 16 -7.66 -5.34 7.08
N ALA A 17 -8.74 -4.69 7.52
CA ALA A 17 -8.65 -3.44 8.28
C ALA A 17 -7.85 -3.60 9.60
N ALA A 18 -7.97 -4.77 10.26
CA ALA A 18 -7.26 -5.05 11.50
C ALA A 18 -5.73 -5.13 11.30
N GLU A 19 -5.29 -5.72 10.19
CA GLU A 19 -3.87 -5.77 9.83
C GLU A 19 -3.33 -4.38 9.45
N ALA A 20 -4.09 -3.61 8.68
CA ALA A 20 -3.74 -2.22 8.36
C ALA A 20 -3.64 -1.37 9.65
N ALA A 21 -4.59 -1.51 10.58
CA ALA A 21 -4.55 -0.81 11.86
C ALA A 21 -3.35 -1.24 12.71
N ALA A 22 -3.02 -2.54 12.75
CA ALA A 22 -1.84 -3.02 13.46
C ALA A 22 -0.55 -2.39 12.91
N ALA A 23 -0.42 -2.25 11.59
CA ALA A 23 0.70 -1.56 10.98
C ALA A 23 0.75 -0.07 11.34
N LEU A 24 -0.37 0.65 11.28
CA LEU A 24 -0.43 2.05 11.71
C LEU A 24 -0.11 2.22 13.20
N SER A 25 -0.54 1.30 14.06
CA SER A 25 -0.26 1.33 15.50
C SER A 25 1.22 1.20 15.85
N LEU A 26 2.02 0.66 14.93
CA LEU A 26 3.46 0.41 15.10
C LEU A 26 4.30 1.23 14.12
N ALA A 27 3.69 2.11 13.33
CA ALA A 27 4.39 2.95 12.38
C ALA A 27 5.30 3.94 13.12
N THR A 28 6.51 4.14 12.57
CA THR A 28 7.43 5.17 13.05
C THR A 28 7.05 6.53 12.46
N PRO A 29 7.67 7.64 12.89
CA PRO A 29 7.45 8.94 12.27
C PRO A 29 7.77 9.00 10.76
N ALA A 30 8.56 8.05 10.23
CA ALA A 30 8.79 7.90 8.80
C ALA A 30 7.56 7.41 8.03
N GLY A 31 6.56 6.86 8.73
CA GLY A 31 5.34 6.33 8.16
C GLY A 31 5.46 4.91 7.62
N VAL A 32 4.41 4.46 6.94
CA VAL A 32 4.30 3.11 6.35
C VAL A 32 3.57 3.14 5.02
N VAL A 33 3.97 2.30 4.08
CA VAL A 33 3.17 2.02 2.88
C VAL A 33 2.24 0.84 3.17
N LEU A 34 0.94 1.08 3.22
CA LEU A 34 -0.10 0.05 3.30
C LEU A 34 -0.39 -0.46 1.89
N LEU A 35 0.19 -1.60 1.53
CA LEU A 35 0.01 -2.25 0.25
C LEU A 35 -1.09 -3.31 0.35
N SER A 36 -2.08 -3.28 -0.54
CA SER A 36 -3.09 -4.34 -0.58
C SER A 36 -2.49 -5.70 -0.97
N VAL A 37 -3.22 -6.79 -0.73
CA VAL A 37 -2.89 -8.10 -1.33
C VAL A 37 -2.77 -8.02 -2.85
N ARG A 38 -2.01 -8.96 -3.44
CA ARG A 38 -1.80 -9.02 -4.88
C ARG A 38 -3.13 -9.08 -5.63
N GLY A 39 -3.31 -8.24 -6.64
CA GLY A 39 -4.53 -8.19 -7.45
C GLY A 39 -5.79 -7.73 -6.70
N ALA A 40 -5.65 -7.05 -5.57
CA ALA A 40 -6.80 -6.61 -4.76
C ALA A 40 -7.78 -5.71 -5.52
N ALA A 41 -7.33 -5.05 -6.60
CA ALA A 41 -8.21 -4.27 -7.47
C ALA A 41 -9.33 -5.12 -8.10
N ALA A 42 -9.09 -6.41 -8.36
CA ALA A 42 -10.08 -7.35 -8.90
C ALA A 42 -10.94 -7.97 -7.79
N TRP A 43 -10.31 -8.36 -6.69
CA TRP A 43 -11.00 -8.84 -5.50
C TRP A 43 -10.16 -8.55 -4.24
N PRO A 44 -10.69 -7.84 -3.24
CA PRO A 44 -12.10 -7.48 -3.04
C PRO A 44 -12.59 -6.24 -3.81
N GLY A 45 -11.71 -5.54 -4.54
CA GLY A 45 -12.02 -4.31 -5.26
C GLY A 45 -11.49 -3.05 -4.56
N ALA A 46 -11.18 -2.02 -5.36
CA ALA A 46 -10.55 -0.78 -4.91
C ALA A 46 -11.34 -0.06 -3.78
N ALA A 47 -12.67 -0.02 -3.88
CA ALA A 47 -13.52 0.61 -2.87
C ALA A 47 -13.49 -0.13 -1.52
N VAL A 48 -13.48 -1.46 -1.54
CA VAL A 48 -13.41 -2.26 -0.31
C VAL A 48 -12.04 -2.09 0.36
N VAL A 49 -10.96 -2.10 -0.41
CA VAL A 49 -9.62 -1.83 0.12
C VAL A 49 -9.54 -0.42 0.71
N ALA A 50 -10.11 0.59 0.03
CA ALA A 50 -10.15 1.96 0.54
C ALA A 50 -10.90 2.05 1.88
N ALA A 51 -12.02 1.33 2.02
CA ALA A 51 -12.76 1.25 3.29
C ALA A 51 -11.94 0.61 4.42
N MET A 52 -11.14 -0.43 4.13
CA MET A 52 -10.24 -1.02 5.11
C MET A 52 -9.18 -0.03 5.60
N VAL A 53 -8.58 0.73 4.67
CA VAL A 53 -7.59 1.76 5.00
C VAL A 53 -8.23 2.90 5.80
N ALA A 54 -9.41 3.37 5.40
CA ALA A 54 -10.13 4.42 6.11
C ALA A 54 -10.47 4.00 7.55
N CYS A 55 -10.92 2.76 7.73
CA CYS A 55 -11.17 2.20 9.06
C CYS A 55 -9.89 2.18 9.92
N ALA A 56 -8.78 1.69 9.38
CA ALA A 56 -7.49 1.68 10.06
C ALA A 56 -6.99 3.09 10.42
N ALA A 57 -7.08 4.04 9.49
CA ALA A 57 -6.67 5.43 9.70
C ALA A 57 -7.53 6.12 10.77
N SER A 58 -8.83 5.81 10.84
CA SER A 58 -9.71 6.36 11.87
C SER A 58 -9.36 5.87 13.28
N ALA A 59 -8.80 4.66 13.41
CA ALA A 59 -8.31 4.12 14.67
C ALA A 59 -6.95 4.70 15.10
N HIS A 60 -6.18 5.25 14.15
CA HIS A 60 -4.84 5.79 14.38
C HIS A 60 -4.68 7.17 13.70
N PRO A 61 -5.45 8.18 14.16
CA PRO A 61 -5.44 9.50 13.55
C PRO A 61 -4.07 10.15 13.66
N GLY A 62 -3.59 10.74 12.57
CA GLY A 62 -2.31 11.46 12.52
C GLY A 62 -1.08 10.58 12.26
N THR A 63 -1.22 9.25 12.22
CA THR A 63 -0.12 8.38 11.80
C THR A 63 0.18 8.58 10.32
N PRO A 64 1.43 8.89 9.91
CA PRO A 64 1.79 9.02 8.50
C PRO A 64 1.68 7.69 7.75
N TYR A 65 0.98 7.67 6.62
CA TYR A 65 0.92 6.49 5.75
C TYR A 65 0.69 6.86 4.28
N GLN A 66 1.01 5.92 3.40
CA GLN A 66 0.59 5.91 2.00
C GLN A 66 -0.21 4.64 1.73
N ALA A 67 -1.33 4.74 1.02
CA ALA A 67 -2.12 3.58 0.63
C ALA A 67 -1.80 3.21 -0.82
N ALA A 68 -1.31 1.99 -1.05
CA ALA A 68 -0.99 1.46 -2.36
C ALA A 68 -1.96 0.33 -2.75
N LEU A 69 -2.61 0.46 -3.91
CA LEU A 69 -3.46 -0.60 -4.47
C LEU A 69 -2.68 -1.44 -5.49
N ASP A 70 -2.56 -2.73 -5.22
CA ASP A 70 -2.02 -3.72 -6.15
C ASP A 70 -3.08 -4.09 -7.19
N CYS A 71 -2.84 -3.67 -8.43
CA CYS A 71 -3.72 -3.90 -9.58
C CYS A 71 -3.31 -5.11 -10.41
N GLY A 72 -2.23 -5.82 -10.05
CA GLY A 72 -1.70 -6.94 -10.82
C GLY A 72 -1.51 -6.59 -12.30
N SER A 73 -2.16 -7.34 -13.19
CA SER A 73 -2.16 -7.14 -14.64
C SER A 73 -3.50 -6.58 -15.18
N ALA A 74 -4.26 -5.85 -14.35
CA ALA A 74 -5.59 -5.34 -14.70
C ALA A 74 -5.60 -3.81 -14.91
N PRO A 75 -5.20 -3.30 -16.10
CA PRO A 75 -5.11 -1.85 -16.36
C PRO A 75 -6.46 -1.13 -16.28
N GLY A 76 -7.56 -1.77 -16.69
CA GLY A 76 -8.90 -1.17 -16.59
C GLY A 76 -9.31 -0.90 -15.13
N LEU A 77 -8.93 -1.80 -14.22
CA LEU A 77 -9.17 -1.62 -12.79
C LEU A 77 -8.24 -0.58 -12.17
N ALA A 78 -7.01 -0.42 -12.69
CA ALA A 78 -6.12 0.66 -12.28
C ALA A 78 -6.69 2.04 -12.67
N LEU A 79 -7.23 2.19 -13.89
CA LEU A 79 -7.89 3.42 -14.33
C LEU A 79 -9.15 3.72 -13.51
N GLU A 80 -9.93 2.70 -13.17
CA GLU A 80 -11.07 2.84 -12.27
C GLU A 80 -10.63 3.30 -10.87
N ALA A 81 -9.59 2.69 -10.30
CA ALA A 81 -9.06 3.08 -9.00
C ALA A 81 -8.55 4.54 -8.98
N LEU A 82 -7.90 5.01 -10.05
CA LEU A 82 -7.50 6.42 -10.21
C LEU A 82 -8.72 7.37 -10.13
N ARG A 83 -9.80 7.02 -10.84
CA ARG A 83 -11.08 7.77 -10.81
C ARG A 83 -11.72 7.77 -9.42
N GLN A 84 -11.53 6.69 -8.65
CA GLN A 84 -11.98 6.58 -7.26
C GLN A 84 -11.08 7.32 -6.25
N GLY A 85 -10.01 7.99 -6.71
CA GLY A 85 -9.16 8.81 -5.84
C GLY A 85 -7.88 8.13 -5.35
N TRP A 86 -7.57 6.91 -5.79
CA TRP A 86 -6.28 6.29 -5.47
C TRP A 86 -5.12 7.11 -6.07
N ARG A 87 -4.04 7.26 -5.29
CA ARG A 87 -2.86 8.05 -5.69
C ARG A 87 -1.54 7.27 -5.70
N LEU A 88 -1.57 6.02 -5.24
CA LEU A 88 -0.45 5.10 -5.37
C LEU A 88 -0.99 3.74 -5.80
N LEU A 89 -0.54 3.26 -6.96
CA LEU A 89 -0.99 2.01 -7.55
C LEU A 89 0.24 1.20 -8.01
N ALA A 90 0.12 -0.12 -8.02
CA ALA A 90 1.10 -1.00 -8.65
C ALA A 90 0.42 -1.78 -9.79
N LEU A 91 0.99 -1.70 -10.99
CA LEU A 91 0.54 -2.42 -12.17
C LEU A 91 1.76 -3.06 -12.83
N ASP A 92 1.61 -4.29 -13.32
CA ASP A 92 2.65 -5.00 -14.04
C ASP A 92 3.13 -4.20 -15.27
N ALA A 93 4.40 -3.78 -15.24
CA ALA A 93 5.03 -3.06 -16.35
C ALA A 93 5.13 -3.88 -17.65
N GLY A 94 5.03 -5.21 -17.57
CA GLY A 94 4.96 -6.08 -18.75
C GLY A 94 3.63 -5.95 -19.51
N HIS A 95 2.59 -5.35 -18.91
CA HIS A 95 1.30 -5.20 -19.57
C HIS A 95 1.37 -4.11 -20.66
N PRO A 96 0.91 -4.36 -21.92
CA PRO A 96 1.02 -3.39 -23.02
C PRO A 96 0.38 -2.02 -22.74
N ALA A 97 -0.67 -2.00 -21.94
CA ALA A 97 -1.35 -0.77 -21.52
C ALA A 97 -0.61 0.03 -20.43
N PHE A 98 0.47 -0.47 -19.84
CA PHE A 98 1.16 0.19 -18.72
C PHE A 98 1.55 1.66 -19.01
N PRO A 99 2.15 2.02 -20.18
CA PRO A 99 2.49 3.41 -20.47
C PRO A 99 1.27 4.34 -20.50
N ALA A 100 0.13 3.85 -21.01
CA ALA A 100 -1.10 4.63 -21.05
C ALA A 100 -1.68 4.86 -19.64
N VAL A 101 -1.69 3.83 -18.79
CA VAL A 101 -2.13 3.97 -17.39
C VAL A 101 -1.17 4.88 -16.62
N ARG A 102 0.13 4.82 -16.89
CA ARG A 102 1.12 5.72 -16.27
C ARG A 102 0.84 7.18 -16.63
N GLY A 103 0.55 7.49 -17.90
CA GLY A 103 0.15 8.83 -18.32
C GLY A 103 -1.11 9.31 -17.60
N ALA A 104 -2.14 8.46 -17.52
CA ALA A 104 -3.36 8.78 -16.76
C ALA A 104 -3.11 8.98 -15.25
N ALA A 105 -2.17 8.22 -14.67
CA ALA A 105 -1.77 8.40 -13.28
C ALA A 105 -1.07 9.76 -13.07
N GLU A 106 -0.13 10.12 -13.94
CA GLU A 106 0.56 11.41 -13.90
C GLU A 106 -0.43 12.58 -14.02
N GLU A 107 -1.38 12.52 -14.95
CA GLU A 107 -2.46 13.51 -15.10
C GLU A 107 -3.34 13.62 -13.85
N ALA A 108 -3.58 12.50 -13.15
CA ALA A 108 -4.37 12.46 -11.93
C ALA A 108 -3.57 12.83 -10.66
N GLY A 109 -2.29 13.18 -10.78
CA GLY A 109 -1.40 13.43 -9.64
C GLY A 109 -1.12 12.18 -8.81
N ALA A 110 -1.20 11.00 -9.44
CA ALA A 110 -0.94 9.70 -8.85
C ALA A 110 0.42 9.14 -9.31
N THR A 111 0.94 8.19 -8.54
CA THR A 111 2.13 7.40 -8.89
C THR A 111 1.72 5.98 -9.26
N LEU A 112 2.13 5.55 -10.45
CA LEU A 112 2.01 4.16 -10.90
C LEU A 112 3.37 3.45 -10.80
N LEU A 113 3.47 2.50 -9.88
CA LEU A 113 4.66 1.67 -9.73
C LEU A 113 4.67 0.56 -10.78
N PRO A 114 5.83 0.28 -11.42
CA PRO A 114 5.98 -0.78 -12.42
C PRO A 114 5.88 -2.20 -11.84
N GLN A 115 5.99 -2.31 -10.51
CA GLN A 115 5.75 -3.50 -9.73
C GLN A 115 5.43 -3.09 -8.30
N ALA A 116 4.77 -3.97 -7.55
CA ALA A 116 4.51 -3.73 -6.14
C ALA A 116 5.84 -3.67 -5.36
N PRO A 117 5.99 -2.75 -4.39
CA PRO A 117 7.23 -2.63 -3.63
C PRO A 117 7.44 -3.88 -2.76
N PRO A 118 8.70 -4.20 -2.38
CA PRO A 118 8.97 -5.22 -1.37
C PRO A 118 8.22 -4.88 -0.08
N ALA A 119 7.43 -5.83 0.41
CA ALA A 119 6.55 -5.63 1.56
C ALA A 119 6.55 -6.85 2.47
N LEU A 120 6.49 -6.63 3.79
CA LEU A 120 6.24 -7.69 4.76
C LEU A 120 4.79 -8.16 4.61
N ASP A 121 4.59 -9.45 4.34
CA ASP A 121 3.24 -10.03 4.24
C ASP A 121 2.68 -10.37 5.63
N LEU A 122 1.57 -9.73 5.99
CA LEU A 122 0.94 -9.93 7.29
C LEU A 122 0.08 -11.20 7.37
N SER A 123 -0.26 -11.83 6.25
CA SER A 123 -1.09 -13.04 6.23
C SER A 123 -0.47 -14.23 6.97
N GLY A 124 0.86 -14.27 7.04
CA GLY A 124 1.62 -15.29 7.77
C GLY A 124 1.91 -14.96 9.23
N LEU A 125 1.52 -13.78 9.73
CA LEU A 125 1.84 -13.33 11.08
C LEU A 125 0.62 -13.38 12.01
N ASP A 126 0.75 -14.03 13.16
CA ASP A 126 -0.25 -13.92 14.22
C ASP A 126 -0.03 -12.63 15.02
N LEU A 127 -0.67 -11.54 14.58
CA LEU A 127 -0.58 -10.22 15.19
C LEU A 127 -1.26 -10.12 16.57
N ARG A 128 -1.97 -11.16 17.00
CA ARG A 128 -2.52 -11.27 18.37
C ARG A 128 -1.45 -11.69 19.38
N ARG A 129 -0.32 -12.23 18.90
CA ARG A 129 0.80 -12.66 19.75
C ARG A 129 1.91 -11.61 19.76
N PRO A 130 2.64 -11.45 20.89
CA PRO A 130 3.77 -10.52 20.98
C PRO A 130 4.84 -10.74 19.91
N GLY A 131 5.12 -11.99 19.55
CA GLY A 131 6.11 -12.33 18.52
C GLY A 131 5.76 -11.79 17.13
N GLY A 132 4.50 -11.89 16.70
CA GLY A 132 4.05 -11.35 15.41
C GLY A 132 4.16 -9.82 15.38
N ARG A 133 3.77 -9.16 16.49
CA ARG A 133 3.90 -7.71 16.64
C ARG A 133 5.36 -7.24 16.65
N ALA A 134 6.26 -8.01 17.26
CA ALA A 134 7.69 -7.69 17.28
C ALA A 134 8.33 -7.79 15.88
N ILE A 135 7.94 -8.78 15.08
CA ILE A 135 8.38 -8.89 13.68
C ILE A 135 7.92 -7.67 12.87
N LEU A 136 6.65 -7.30 13.00
CA LEU A 136 6.09 -6.12 12.34
C LEU A 136 6.81 -4.83 12.77
N ALA A 137 6.99 -4.61 14.08
CA ALA A 137 7.68 -3.43 14.60
C ALA A 137 9.13 -3.32 14.08
N ARG A 138 9.88 -4.43 14.06
CA ARG A 138 11.25 -4.44 13.53
C ARG A 138 11.29 -4.07 12.04
N HIS A 139 10.38 -4.61 11.25
CA HIS A 139 10.27 -4.25 9.82
C HIS A 139 9.98 -2.76 9.63
N LEU A 140 9.07 -2.19 10.42
CA LEU A 140 8.72 -0.77 10.35
C LEU A 140 9.82 0.17 10.84
N ALA A 141 10.76 -0.32 11.66
CA ALA A 141 11.92 0.42 12.11
C ALA A 141 13.07 0.48 11.07
N GLY A 142 12.94 -0.20 9.93
CA GLY A 142 13.95 -0.22 8.87
C GLY A 142 14.79 -1.50 8.80
N GLY A 143 14.51 -2.49 9.65
CA GLY A 143 15.28 -3.75 9.72
C GLY A 143 16.50 -3.65 10.60
#